data_AF-A0A351Z9L5-F1
#
_entry.id   AF-A0A351Z9L5-F1
#
_cell.length_a   1.000
_cell.length_b   1.000
_cell.length_c   1.000
_cell.angle_alpha   90.00
_cell.angle_beta   90.00
_cell.angle_gamma   90.00
#
_symmetry.space_group_name_H-M   'P 1'
#
loop_
_entity.id
_entity.type
_entity.pdbx_description
1 polymer ?
#
loop_
_entity_poly.entity_id
_entity_poly.type
_entity_poly.pdbx_seq_one_letter_code
_entity_poly.pdbx_strand_id
1 'polypeptide(L)' 'MKKEYNFSKGERGKFYRPDIQLNLPVYLEPDVKPYFADSDAVNEALRCLLPLLEKKKIKSSTKHI' A
#
# COMPACT_ATOMS: atom_id res chain seq x y z
N MET A 1 -26.06 -1.25 -15.48
CA MET A 1 -25.09 -1.63 -16.55
C MET A 1 -25.79 -1.61 -17.90
N LYS A 2 -25.07 -1.33 -19.01
CA LYS A 2 -25.68 -1.34 -20.36
C LYS A 2 -25.88 -2.78 -20.85
N LYS A 3 -26.89 -2.99 -21.71
CA LYS A 3 -27.17 -4.29 -22.33
C LYS A 3 -26.10 -4.70 -23.34
N GLU A 4 -25.53 -3.75 -24.09
CA GLU A 4 -24.52 -4.00 -25.11
C GLU A 4 -23.42 -2.92 -25.13
N TYR A 5 -22.21 -3.34 -25.47
CA TYR A 5 -21.03 -2.48 -25.63
C TYR A 5 -20.37 -2.76 -26.98
N ASN A 6 -20.05 -1.69 -27.71
CA ASN A 6 -19.36 -1.79 -28.99
C ASN A 6 -17.83 -1.72 -28.79
N PHE A 7 -17.14 -2.81 -29.10
CA PHE A 7 -15.67 -2.94 -29.00
C PHE A 7 -14.95 -2.91 -30.36
N SER A 8 -15.60 -2.47 -31.44
CA SER A 8 -15.03 -2.44 -32.80
C SER A 8 -13.73 -1.63 -32.93
N LYS A 9 -13.48 -0.69 -32.01
CA LYS A 9 -12.25 0.12 -31.91
C LYS A 9 -11.33 -0.33 -30.77
N GLY A 10 -11.55 -1.53 -30.23
CA GLY A 10 -10.78 -2.07 -29.13
C GLY A 10 -9.36 -2.46 -29.56
N GLU A 11 -8.37 -2.04 -28.80
CA GLU A 11 -6.96 -2.40 -29.01
C GLU A 11 -6.49 -3.30 -27.85
N ARG A 12 -5.97 -4.49 -28.17
CA ARG A 12 -5.44 -5.42 -27.15
C ARG A 12 -4.23 -4.80 -26.48
N GLY A 13 -4.23 -4.74 -25.15
CA GLY A 13 -3.10 -4.24 -24.37
C GLY A 13 -2.96 -2.71 -24.36
N LYS A 14 -3.96 -1.94 -24.83
CA LYS A 14 -3.93 -0.46 -24.86
C LYS A 14 -3.50 0.19 -23.53
N PHE A 15 -3.86 -0.43 -22.41
CA PHE A 15 -3.55 0.04 -21.05
C PHE A 15 -2.51 -0.83 -20.33
N TYR A 16 -2.01 -1.89 -20.97
CA TYR A 16 -1.02 -2.77 -20.39
C TYR A 16 0.35 -2.09 -20.42
N ARG A 17 0.99 -2.04 -19.26
CA ARG A 17 2.34 -1.49 -19.08
C ARG A 17 3.12 -2.53 -18.27
N PRO A 18 4.15 -3.19 -18.83
CA PRO A 18 4.85 -4.29 -18.15
C PRO A 18 5.55 -3.84 -16.87
N ASP A 19 6.08 -2.61 -16.85
CA ASP A 19 6.83 -2.06 -15.72
C ASP A 19 6.00 -1.15 -14.80
N ILE A 20 4.67 -1.26 -14.84
CA ILE A 20 3.83 -0.40 -14.03
C ILE A 20 3.94 -0.76 -12.54
N GLN A 21 4.38 0.20 -11.73
CA GLN A 21 4.21 0.14 -10.28
C GLN A 21 2.85 0.70 -9.91
N LEU A 22 1.97 -0.16 -9.40
CA LEU A 22 0.66 0.21 -8.90
C LEU A 22 0.74 0.51 -7.41
N ASN A 23 0.64 1.79 -7.07
CA ASN A 23 0.50 2.23 -5.68
C ASN A 23 -1.00 2.37 -5.38
N LEU A 24 -1.63 1.26 -5.03
CA LEU A 24 -3.07 1.25 -4.71
C LEU A 24 -3.31 2.00 -3.38
N PRO A 25 -4.33 2.86 -3.30
CA PRO A 25 -4.68 3.53 -2.06
C PRO A 25 -5.16 2.50 -1.03
N VAL A 26 -4.70 2.66 0.22
CA VAL A 26 -5.16 1.88 1.36
C VAL A 26 -6.22 2.69 2.10
N TYR A 27 -7.38 2.09 2.32
CA TYR A 27 -8.45 2.71 3.09
C TYR A 27 -8.19 2.53 4.59
N LEU A 28 -8.41 3.59 5.37
CA LEU A 28 -8.37 3.51 6.81
C LEU A 28 -9.68 2.93 7.33
N GLU A 29 -9.57 2.03 8.30
CA GLU A 29 -10.72 1.51 9.01
C GLU A 29 -11.44 2.65 9.79
N PRO A 30 -12.77 2.53 10.01
CA PRO A 30 -13.57 3.59 10.63
C PRO A 30 -13.11 4.02 12.02
N ASP A 31 -12.50 3.10 12.77
CA ASP A 31 -11.93 3.34 14.10
C ASP A 31 -10.59 4.07 14.03
N VAL A 32 -9.81 3.89 12.96
CA VAL A 32 -8.50 4.54 12.77
C VAL A 32 -8.63 5.93 12.16
N LYS A 33 -9.63 6.14 11.29
CA LYS A 33 -9.88 7.40 10.57
C LYS A 33 -9.98 8.66 11.44
N PRO A 34 -10.53 8.63 12.68
CA PRO A 34 -10.56 9.81 13.55
C PRO A 34 -9.19 10.28 14.03
N TYR A 35 -8.17 9.40 14.00
CA TYR A 35 -6.84 9.68 14.51
C TYR A 35 -5.87 10.19 13.44
N PHE A 36 -6.20 9.98 12.15
CA PHE A 36 -5.35 10.36 11.03
C PHE A 36 -6.17 11.03 9.94
N ALA A 37 -5.74 12.22 9.52
CA ALA A 37 -6.44 12.99 8.48
C ALA A 37 -6.37 12.29 7.10
N ASP A 38 -5.22 11.71 6.77
CA ASP A 38 -4.94 11.08 5.48
C ASP A 38 -3.82 10.03 5.60
N SER A 39 -3.43 9.46 4.45
CA SER A 39 -2.35 8.48 4.34
C SER A 39 -0.97 9.06 4.70
N ASP A 40 -0.75 10.38 4.53
CA ASP A 40 0.54 10.99 4.81
C ASP A 40 0.77 11.06 6.32
N ALA A 41 -0.26 11.42 7.09
CA ALA A 41 -0.21 11.38 8.55
C ALA A 41 0.08 9.96 9.09
N VAL A 42 -0.53 8.94 8.48
CA VAL A 42 -0.25 7.53 8.83
C VAL A 42 1.20 7.16 8.51
N ASN A 43 1.69 7.54 7.33
CA ASN A 43 3.04 7.23 6.90
C ASN A 43 4.10 7.85 7.82
N GLU A 44 3.91 9.11 8.24
CA GLU A 44 4.81 9.76 9.19
C GLU A 44 4.83 9.06 10.56
N ALA A 45 3.65 8.69 11.07
CA ALA A 45 3.56 7.94 12.33
C ALA A 45 4.27 6.58 12.24
N LEU A 46 4.08 5.84 11.14
CA LEU A 46 4.75 4.55 10.92
C LEU A 46 6.26 4.70 10.75
N ARG A 47 6.74 5.76 10.07
CA ARG A 47 8.17 6.05 9.93
C ARG A 47 8.85 6.31 11.26
N CYS A 48 8.18 7.00 12.19
CA CYS A 48 8.70 7.20 13.55
C CYS A 48 8.97 5.87 14.29
N LEU A 49 8.28 4.79 13.92
CA LEU A 49 8.45 3.47 14.54
C LEU A 49 9.59 2.65 13.92
N LEU A 50 10.06 2.98 12.70
CA LEU A 50 11.11 2.21 12.01
C LEU A 50 12.40 2.02 12.85
N PRO A 51 12.94 3.06 13.52
CA PRO A 51 14.16 2.91 14.33
C PRO A 51 13.99 1.96 15.53
N LEU A 52 12.77 1.82 16.04
CA LEU A 52 12.47 0.91 17.15
C LEU A 52 12.43 -0.55 16.67
N LEU A 53 11.94 -0.77 15.45
CA LEU A 53 11.88 -2.10 14.83
C LEU A 53 13.29 -2.61 14.46
N GLU A 54 14.17 -1.73 13.98
CA GLU A 54 15.56 -2.07 13.68
C GLU A 54 16.32 -2.57 14.92
N LYS A 55 16.15 -1.90 16.06
CA LYS A 55 16.76 -2.29 17.34
C LYS A 55 16.26 -3.64 17.85
N LYS A 56 15.05 -4.06 17.49
CA LYS A 56 14.47 -5.34 17.90
C LYS A 56 15.10 -6.53 17.18
N LYS A 57 15.43 -6.39 15.88
CA LYS A 57 16.08 -7.47 15.09
C LYS A 57 17.45 -7.87 15.63
N ILE A 58 18.20 -6.92 16.20
CA ILE A 58 19.55 -7.15 16.73
C ILE A 58 19.51 -8.04 18.00
N LYS A 59 18.42 -7.99 18.79
CA LYS A 59 18.28 -8.75 20.04
C LYS A 59 17.76 -10.18 19.87
N SER A 60 17.21 -10.54 18.71
CA SER A 60 16.69 -11.90 18.47
C SER A 60 17.73 -12.89 17.96
N SER A 61 18.96 -12.46 17.65
CA SER A 61 20.05 -13.35 17.22
C SER A 61 20.91 -13.89 18.37
N THR A 62 20.67 -13.48 19.62
CA THR A 62 21.37 -14.04 20.78
C THR A 62 20.51 -15.11 21.45
N LYS A 63 20.43 -16.29 20.83
CA LYS A 63 20.19 -17.54 21.56
C LYS A 63 21.44 -18.39 21.45
N HIS A 64 22.07 -18.58 22.60
CA HIS A 64 23.16 -19.51 22.89
C HIS A 64 22.89 -20.91 22.34
N ILE A 65 23.83 -21.48 21.59
CA ILE A 65 24.80 -22.55 21.95
C ILE A 65 25.66 -22.82 20.71
#